data_AF-A0A5C8TRX0-F1
#
_entry.id   AF-A0A5C8TRX0-F1
#
_cell.length_a   1.000
_cell.length_b   1.000
_cell.length_c   1.000
_cell.angle_alpha   90.00
_cell.angle_beta   90.00
_cell.angle_gamma   90.00
#
_symmetry.space_group_name_H-M   'P 1'
#
loop_
_entity.id
_entity.type
_entity.pdbx_description
1 polymer ?
#
loop_
_entity_poly.entity_id
_entity_poly.type
_entity_poly.pdbx_seq_one_letter_code
_entity_poly.pdbx_strand_id
1 'polypeptide(L)'
;MTWTVAFDVDFRAEFAAFDAEARKTIAAYALVLASEGPQLGRPMADTFKGSKHASMKELRPTVNKVEWRVAYAFDVTRRATVLAAASKGGRSSALVYKQTIATADARFTRHRANLVSSRTTQSASHTRSQRSSRRTPRR
;
A
#
# COMPACT_ATOMS: atom_id res chain seq x y z
N MET A 1 3.59 -11.06 14.72
CA MET A 1 2.80 -11.57 13.57
C MET A 1 3.25 -10.80 12.34
N THR A 2 3.75 -11.47 11.32
CA THR A 2 4.30 -10.83 10.12
C THR A 2 3.19 -10.35 9.18
N TRP A 3 3.19 -9.06 8.88
CA TRP A 3 2.34 -8.43 7.88
C TRP A 3 2.92 -8.62 6.49
N THR A 4 2.04 -8.82 5.50
CA THR A 4 2.49 -8.83 4.11
C THR A 4 2.61 -7.41 3.59
N VAL A 5 3.78 -7.04 3.09
CA VAL A 5 3.99 -5.75 2.42
C VAL A 5 4.00 -5.98 0.91
N ALA A 6 3.18 -5.21 0.19
CA ALA A 6 3.06 -5.25 -1.26
C ALA A 6 3.32 -3.86 -1.84
N PHE A 7 3.81 -3.79 -3.07
CA PHE A 7 3.98 -2.52 -3.79
C PHE A 7 2.88 -2.41 -4.84
N ASP A 8 2.29 -1.22 -4.98
CA ASP A 8 1.37 -0.92 -6.08
C ASP A 8 2.08 -1.13 -7.42
N VAL A 9 1.31 -1.52 -8.45
CA VAL A 9 1.84 -1.86 -9.78
C VAL A 9 2.59 -0.70 -10.42
N ASP A 10 2.07 0.53 -10.31
CA ASP A 10 2.70 1.71 -10.89
C ASP A 10 3.92 2.09 -10.04
N PHE A 11 3.78 2.00 -8.72
CA PHE A 11 4.89 2.27 -7.81
C PHE A 11 6.06 1.31 -8.03
N ARG A 12 5.81 0.04 -8.36
CA ARG A 12 6.86 -0.94 -8.63
C ARG A 12 7.75 -0.53 -9.80
N ALA A 13 7.15 0.05 -10.85
CA ALA A 13 7.90 0.57 -11.99
C ALA A 13 8.76 1.78 -11.60
N GLU A 14 8.21 2.73 -10.85
CA GLU A 14 8.95 3.89 -10.33
C GLU A 14 10.08 3.46 -9.38
N PHE A 15 9.80 2.52 -8.50
CA PHE A 15 10.76 1.97 -7.55
C PHE A 15 11.94 1.31 -8.25
N ALA A 16 11.70 0.61 -9.37
CA ALA A 16 12.77 0.02 -10.17
C ALA A 16 13.71 1.08 -10.77
N ALA A 17 13.21 2.28 -11.05
CA ALA A 17 13.99 3.40 -11.58
C ALA A 17 14.80 4.16 -10.52
N PHE A 18 14.56 3.92 -9.22
CA PHE A 18 15.34 4.55 -8.16
C PHE A 18 16.76 3.99 -8.04
N ASP A 19 17.67 4.82 -7.52
CA ASP A 19 19.04 4.43 -7.20
C ASP A 19 19.09 3.24 -6.24
N ALA A 20 20.15 2.44 -6.36
CA ALA A 20 20.30 1.21 -5.58
C ALA A 20 20.20 1.43 -4.06
N GLU A 21 20.80 2.52 -3.55
CA GLU A 21 20.74 2.85 -2.13
C GLU A 21 19.33 3.26 -1.68
N ALA A 22 18.62 4.04 -2.50
CA ALA A 22 17.21 4.37 -2.21
C ALA A 22 16.34 3.12 -2.18
N ARG A 23 16.52 2.20 -3.14
CA ARG A 23 15.79 0.92 -3.16
C ARG A 23 16.09 0.08 -1.93
N LYS A 24 17.37 -0.07 -1.54
CA LYS A 24 17.76 -0.82 -0.34
C LYS A 24 17.16 -0.24 0.93
N THR A 25 17.26 1.07 1.14
CA THR A 25 16.75 1.69 2.38
C THR A 25 15.22 1.60 2.45
N ILE A 26 14.51 1.90 1.35
CA ILE A 26 13.04 1.78 1.32
C ILE A 26 12.62 0.33 1.55
N ALA A 27 13.32 -0.66 0.97
CA ALA A 27 13.06 -2.07 1.21
C ALA A 27 13.31 -2.47 2.68
N ALA A 28 14.37 -1.95 3.31
CA ALA A 28 14.63 -2.20 4.73
C ALA A 28 13.48 -1.66 5.62
N TYR A 29 12.98 -0.45 5.34
CA TYR A 29 11.82 0.10 6.04
C TYR A 29 10.54 -0.70 5.76
N ALA A 30 10.37 -1.23 4.55
CA ALA A 30 9.27 -2.13 4.23
C ALA A 30 9.36 -3.45 5.03
N LEU A 31 10.56 -3.98 5.28
CA LEU A 31 10.74 -5.15 6.15
C LEU A 31 10.37 -4.86 7.60
N VAL A 32 10.75 -3.68 8.12
CA VAL A 32 10.33 -3.24 9.46
C VAL A 32 8.79 -3.11 9.52
N LEU A 33 8.19 -2.53 8.49
CA LEU A 33 6.73 -2.46 8.37
C LEU A 33 6.07 -3.84 8.32
N ALA A 34 6.71 -4.84 7.70
CA ALA A 34 6.24 -6.22 7.72
C ALA A 34 6.27 -6.82 9.13
N SER A 35 7.29 -6.51 9.93
CA SER A 35 7.40 -7.04 11.30
C SER A 35 6.44 -6.36 12.27
N GLU A 36 6.37 -5.02 12.23
CA GLU A 36 5.64 -4.20 13.21
C GLU A 36 4.18 -3.95 12.82
N GLY A 37 3.89 -3.88 11.51
CA GLY A 37 2.57 -3.60 10.99
C GLY A 37 1.97 -2.29 11.53
N PRO A 38 0.72 -2.29 12.03
CA PRO A 38 0.05 -1.10 12.55
C PRO A 38 0.72 -0.45 13.76
N GLN A 39 1.57 -1.19 14.49
CA GLN A 39 2.29 -0.68 15.66
C GLN A 39 3.48 0.20 15.26
N LEU A 40 3.89 0.17 13.98
CA LEU A 40 4.94 1.04 13.48
C LEU A 40 4.53 2.50 13.60
N GLY A 41 5.24 3.22 14.47
CA GLY A 41 5.01 4.63 14.77
C GLY A 41 6.28 5.47 14.65
N ARG A 42 6.26 6.63 15.31
CA ARG A 42 7.39 7.56 15.31
C ARG A 42 8.62 6.91 15.96
N PRO A 43 9.84 7.18 15.46
CA PRO A 43 10.19 8.14 14.40
C PRO A 43 10.12 7.59 12.97
N MET A 44 9.93 6.28 12.80
CA MET A 44 10.04 5.61 11.49
C MET A 44 8.82 5.80 10.60
N ALA A 45 7.64 5.92 11.20
CA ALA A 45 6.38 6.16 10.52
C ALA A 45 5.59 7.32 11.15
N ASP A 46 4.78 7.99 10.34
CA ASP A 46 3.80 8.99 10.78
C ASP A 46 2.52 8.87 9.95
N THR A 47 1.52 9.70 10.25
CA THR A 47 0.25 9.75 9.51
C THR A 47 0.25 10.91 8.53
N PHE A 48 -0.10 10.68 7.26
CA PHE A 48 -0.24 11.74 6.27
C PHE A 48 -1.47 12.61 6.58
N LYS A 49 -1.25 13.87 6.95
CA LYS A 49 -2.32 14.84 7.20
C LYS A 49 -2.77 15.45 5.87
N GLY A 50 -4.07 15.43 5.58
CA GLY A 50 -4.64 15.95 4.33
C GLY A 50 -4.82 14.93 3.22
N SER A 51 -4.56 13.65 3.49
CA SER A 51 -4.97 12.53 2.65
C SER A 51 -6.50 12.38 2.64
N LYS A 52 -7.07 12.01 1.49
CA LYS A 52 -8.49 11.63 1.38
C LYS A 52 -8.80 10.35 2.16
N HIS A 53 -7.80 9.50 2.36
CA HIS A 53 -7.92 8.27 3.12
C HIS A 53 -7.27 8.43 4.50
N ALA A 54 -8.07 8.34 5.57
CA ALA A 54 -7.59 8.45 6.95
C ALA A 54 -6.57 7.35 7.34
N SER A 55 -6.56 6.24 6.60
CA SER A 55 -5.61 5.13 6.79
C SER A 55 -4.24 5.35 6.15
N MET A 56 -4.02 6.49 5.49
CA MET A 56 -2.78 6.79 4.79
C MET A 56 -1.67 7.17 5.77
N LYS A 57 -0.54 6.46 5.67
CA LYS A 57 0.63 6.62 6.53
C LYS A 57 1.88 6.87 5.70
N GLU A 58 2.89 7.43 6.34
CA GLU A 58 4.18 7.73 5.74
C GLU A 58 5.31 6.99 6.46
N LEU A 59 6.22 6.37 5.72
CA LEU A 59 7.54 6.00 6.21
C LEU A 59 8.51 7.15 5.91
N ARG A 60 9.45 7.35 6.83
CA ARG A 60 10.43 8.44 6.77
C ARG A 60 11.88 7.93 6.73
N PRO A 61 12.27 7.19 5.67
CA PRO A 61 13.67 6.80 5.51
C PRO A 61 14.55 8.01 5.16
N THR A 62 15.79 7.97 5.63
CA THR A 62 16.84 8.90 5.19
C THR A 62 17.84 8.13 4.34
N VAL A 63 18.05 8.59 3.11
CA VAL A 63 18.98 7.97 2.15
C VAL A 63 19.99 9.03 1.74
N ASN A 64 21.28 8.76 1.91
CA ASN A 64 22.35 9.70 1.52
C ASN A 64 22.13 11.13 2.05
N LYS A 65 21.71 11.27 3.32
CA LYS A 65 21.37 12.54 3.99
C LYS A 65 20.14 13.28 3.41
N VAL A 66 19.39 12.64 2.52
CA VAL A 66 18.13 13.16 1.97
C VAL A 66 16.95 12.46 2.64
N GLU A 67 16.02 13.23 3.18
CA GLU A 67 14.75 12.70 3.71
C GLU A 67 13.84 12.24 2.57
N TRP A 68 13.32 11.02 2.70
CA TRP A 68 12.31 10.45 1.82
C TRP A 68 10.97 10.36 2.55
N ARG A 69 9.89 10.47 1.76
CA ARG A 69 8.51 10.36 2.18
C ARG A 69 7.90 9.22 1.38
N VAL A 70 7.61 8.11 2.04
CA VAL A 70 7.07 6.91 1.38
C VAL A 70 5.65 6.68 1.87
N ALA A 71 4.66 6.80 1.00
CA ALA A 71 3.26 6.58 1.32
C ALA A 71 2.88 5.12 1.28
N TYR A 72 2.19 4.68 2.33
CA TYR A 72 1.62 3.35 2.43
C TYR A 72 0.28 3.39 3.15
N ALA A 73 -0.54 2.37 2.92
CA ALA A 73 -1.80 2.19 3.62
C ALA A 73 -2.07 0.70 3.89
N PHE A 74 -2.79 0.42 4.97
CA PHE A 74 -3.27 -0.93 5.26
C PHE A 74 -4.57 -1.19 4.53
N ASP A 75 -4.68 -2.34 3.87
CA ASP A 75 -5.89 -2.77 3.19
C ASP A 75 -6.78 -3.67 4.08
N VAL A 76 -7.98 -3.97 3.58
CA VAL A 76 -8.96 -4.84 4.27
C VAL A 76 -8.54 -6.30 4.35
N THR A 77 -7.47 -6.69 3.66
CA THR A 77 -6.90 -8.05 3.65
C THR A 77 -5.68 -8.19 4.56
N ARG A 78 -5.47 -7.22 5.47
CA ARG A 78 -4.33 -7.17 6.40
C ARG A 78 -2.97 -7.14 5.69
N ARG A 79 -2.86 -6.40 4.59
CA ARG A 79 -1.59 -6.13 3.92
C ARG A 79 -1.29 -4.64 3.98
N ALA A 80 -0.01 -4.30 3.99
CA ALA A 80 0.43 -2.93 3.82
C ALA A 80 0.85 -2.73 2.37
N THR A 81 0.18 -1.81 1.66
CA THR A 81 0.47 -1.49 0.27
C THR A 81 1.25 -0.19 0.21
N VAL A 82 2.46 -0.22 -0.36
CA VAL A 82 3.27 0.96 -0.64
C VAL A 82 2.86 1.56 -1.98
N LEU A 83 2.54 2.84 -1.98
CA LEU A 83 1.81 3.52 -3.04
C LEU A 83 2.66 4.56 -3.79
N ALA A 84 3.52 5.28 -3.07
CA ALA A 84 4.34 6.33 -3.66
C ALA A 84 5.57 6.58 -2.78
N ALA A 85 6.64 7.09 -3.38
CA ALA A 85 7.80 7.58 -2.64
C ALA A 85 8.37 8.81 -3.32
N ALA A 86 8.75 9.81 -2.52
CA ALA A 86 9.41 11.00 -3.03
C ALA A 86 10.49 11.48 -2.07
N SER A 87 11.61 11.93 -2.62
CA SER A 87 12.70 12.54 -1.87
C SER A 87 12.57 14.05 -1.84
N LYS A 88 13.05 14.65 -0.74
CA LYS A 88 13.09 16.11 -0.56
C LYS A 88 14.16 16.81 -1.42
N GLY A 89 14.96 16.09 -2.22
CA GLY A 89 16.17 16.56 -2.91
C GLY A 89 16.07 17.94 -3.57
N GLY A 90 16.31 19.00 -2.79
CA GLY A 90 16.21 20.41 -3.21
C GLY A 90 14.80 20.97 -3.46
N ARG A 91 13.73 20.17 -3.39
CA ARG A 91 12.35 20.62 -3.66
C ARG A 91 11.62 21.03 -2.38
N SER A 92 10.70 21.99 -2.49
CA SER A 92 9.90 22.44 -1.35
C SER A 92 9.18 21.27 -0.69
N SER A 93 9.42 21.09 0.61
CA SER A 93 8.83 19.99 1.41
C SER A 93 7.31 19.93 1.26
N ALA A 94 6.65 21.09 1.18
CA ALA A 94 5.20 21.17 1.05
C ALA A 94 4.70 20.65 -0.31
N LEU A 95 5.43 20.93 -1.40
CA LEU A 95 5.08 20.45 -2.73
C LEU A 95 5.27 18.95 -2.85
N VAL A 96 6.42 18.45 -2.38
CA VAL A 96 6.71 17.01 -2.33
C VAL A 96 5.64 16.28 -1.52
N TYR A 97 5.27 16.82 -0.36
CA TYR A 97 4.22 16.26 0.50
C TYR A 97 2.86 16.19 -0.19
N LYS A 98 2.39 17.31 -0.77
CA LYS A 98 1.09 17.36 -1.47
C LYS A 98 1.05 16.44 -2.69
N GLN A 99 2.12 16.41 -3.49
CA GLN A 99 2.20 15.53 -4.66
C GLN A 99 2.21 14.05 -4.27
N THR A 100 2.98 13.70 -3.23
CA THR A 100 3.04 12.32 -2.73
C THR A 100 1.67 11.86 -2.23
N ILE A 101 0.97 12.71 -1.47
CA ILE A 101 -0.40 12.42 -1.02
C ILE A 101 -1.34 12.24 -2.21
N ALA A 102 -1.35 13.18 -3.17
CA ALA A 102 -2.26 13.12 -4.31
C ALA A 102 -2.08 11.84 -5.14
N THR A 103 -0.82 11.47 -5.43
CA THR A 103 -0.50 10.22 -6.14
C THR A 103 -0.90 9.00 -5.31
N ALA A 104 -0.59 8.98 -4.02
CA ALA A 104 -0.94 7.86 -3.14
C ALA A 104 -2.47 7.68 -3.00
N ASP A 105 -3.22 8.77 -2.88
CA ASP A 105 -4.68 8.75 -2.79
C ASP A 105 -5.32 8.16 -4.05
N ALA A 106 -4.85 8.57 -5.23
CA ALA A 106 -5.35 8.05 -6.50
C ALA A 106 -5.08 6.53 -6.61
N ARG A 107 -3.84 6.11 -6.32
CA ARG A 107 -3.45 4.70 -6.37
C ARG A 107 -4.21 3.85 -5.36
N PHE A 108 -4.37 4.34 -4.12
CA PHE A 108 -5.08 3.60 -3.09
C PHE A 108 -6.58 3.47 -3.37
N THR A 109 -7.20 4.52 -3.92
CA THR A 109 -8.60 4.48 -4.34
C THR A 109 -8.83 3.37 -5.38
N ARG A 110 -7.95 3.31 -6.39
CA ARG A 110 -7.97 2.24 -7.41
C ARG A 110 -7.73 0.87 -6.79
N HIS A 111 -6.74 0.74 -5.91
CA HIS A 111 -6.45 -0.53 -5.23
C HIS A 111 -7.65 -1.05 -4.43
N ARG A 112 -8.32 -0.17 -3.66
CA ARG A 112 -9.52 -0.53 -2.90
C ARG A 112 -10.67 -0.98 -3.81
N ALA A 113 -10.90 -0.30 -4.93
CA ALA A 113 -11.92 -0.70 -5.90
C ALA A 113 -11.66 -2.12 -6.44
N ASN A 114 -10.41 -2.42 -6.81
CA ASN A 114 -10.01 -3.74 -7.32
C ASN A 114 -10.22 -4.86 -6.29
N LEU A 115 -9.94 -4.60 -5.00
CA LEU A 115 -10.17 -5.58 -3.93
C LEU A 115 -11.65 -5.89 -3.74
N VAL A 116 -12.54 -4.90 -3.87
CA VAL A 116 -13.99 -5.11 -3.78
C VAL A 116 -14.49 -5.94 -4.96
N SER A 117 -14.09 -5.62 -6.18
CA SER A 117 -14.49 -6.36 -7.39
C SER A 117 -14.06 -7.82 -7.33
N SER A 118 -12.83 -8.10 -6.88
CA SER A 118 -12.29 -9.45 -6.70
C SER A 118 -13.12 -10.30 -5.73
N ARG A 119 -13.71 -9.66 -4.70
CA ARG A 119 -14.52 -10.30 -3.65
C ARG A 119 -15.91 -10.69 -4.16
N THR A 120 -16.52 -9.84 -4.99
CA THR A 120 -17.85 -10.09 -5.57
C THR A 120 -17.85 -11.30 -6.52
N THR A 121 -16.80 -11.46 -7.32
CA THR A 121 -16.69 -12.58 -8.29
C THR A 121 -16.53 -13.95 -7.60
N GLN A 122 -15.89 -14.01 -6.42
CA GLN A 122 -15.78 -15.24 -5.63
C GLN A 122 -17.08 -15.64 -4.92
N SER A 123 -17.89 -14.68 -4.44
CA SER A 123 -19.18 -15.01 -3.80
C SER A 123 -20.24 -15.50 -4.79
N ALA A 124 -20.20 -15.03 -6.04
CA ALA A 124 -21.14 -15.45 -7.09
C ALA A 124 -20.84 -16.85 -7.65
N SER A 125 -19.57 -17.28 -7.67
CA SER A 125 -19.19 -18.63 -8.09
C SER A 125 -19.49 -19.69 -7.01
N HIS A 126 -19.41 -19.31 -5.73
CA HIS A 126 -19.71 -20.20 -4.61
C HIS A 126 -21.21 -20.52 -4.48
N THR A 127 -22.10 -19.58 -4.80
CA THR A 127 -23.57 -19.79 -4.76
C THR A 127 -24.09 -20.66 -5.92
N ARG A 128 -23.42 -20.65 -7.08
CA ARG A 128 -23.83 -21.46 -8.25
C ARG A 128 -23.49 -22.95 -8.10
N SER A 129 -22.44 -23.30 -7.35
CA SER A 129 -22.06 -24.69 -7.10
C SER A 129 -23.00 -25.39 -6.10
N GLN A 130 -23.50 -24.68 -5.07
CA GLN A 130 -24.39 -25.27 -4.06
C GLN A 130 -25.82 -25.57 -4.56
N ARG A 131 -26.28 -24.95 -5.64
CA ARG A 131 -27.63 -25.20 -6.19
C ARG A 131 -27.71 -26.43 -7.10
N SER A 132 -26.58 -26.92 -7.60
CA SER A 132 -26.53 -28.05 -8.54
C SER A 132 -26.53 -29.43 -7.86
N SER A 133 -26.32 -29.51 -6.54
CA SER A 133 -26.29 -30.75 -5.76
C SER A 133 -27.64 -31.12 -5.12
N ARG A 134 -28.71 -30.34 -5.36
CA ARG A 134 -30.06 -30.56 -4.78
C ARG A 134 -31.06 -31.24 -5.72
N ARG A 135 -30.63 -31.78 -6.86
CA ARG A 135 -31.46 -32.55 -7.79
C ARG A 135 -31.28 -34.05 -7.54
N THR A 136 -31.98 -34.57 -6.54
CA THR A 136 -32.24 -36.02 -6.41
C THR A 136 -33.18 -36.46 -7.54
N PRO A 137 -32.83 -37.45 -8.38
CA PRO A 137 -33.82 -38.15 -9.17
C PRO A 137 -34.51 -39.15 -8.24
N ARG A 138 -35.79 -38.91 -7.97
CA ARG A 138 -36.67 -39.81 -7.23
C ARG A 138 -37.43 -40.66 -8.25
N ARG A 139 -36.93 -41.86 -8.56
CA ARG A 139 -37.70 -43.09 -8.83
C ARG A 139 -36.78 -44.20 -9.33
#